data_AF-A0A931YQ30-F1
#
_entry.id   AF-A0A931YQ30-F1
#
_cell.length_a   1.000
_cell.length_b   1.000
_cell.length_c   1.000
_cell.angle_alpha   90.00
_cell.angle_beta   90.00
_cell.angle_gamma   90.00
#
_symmetry.space_group_name_H-M   'P 1'
#
loop_
_entity.id
_entity.type
_entity.pdbx_description
1 polymer ?
#
loop_
_entity_poly.entity_id
_entity_poly.type
_entity_poly.pdbx_seq_one_letter_code
_entity_poly.pdbx_strand_id
1 'polypeptide(L)'
;MNKIDFIKNFGEITKRDENYYIFAGLINCLTPKEFFSVCDFSFKYGKLGKEIFINKNIADFNNEKTKRYEQFFRQMFNTLPSISNYHSNQACSYFLSSVYDTLSIPLQNEFLSYSLFSKYKNDRRRAYNIISSPWKSEYKEILEKNFFKFFDLEAAEIIIDNFPASFLNKNYTTLIKFFPEEYLKYDFSILKLRNKMLIKIFKYIENSIILKLKESDPVSYIYILKECDKKIDSDFAYKVFVQTKRKSLLLWYGQMGLWNVLIKIKEKFLTKQST
;
A
#
# COMPACT_ATOMS: atom_id res chain seq x y z
N MET A 1 -20.87 17.20 -37.78
CA MET A 1 -20.81 16.14 -36.76
C MET A 1 -20.68 16.79 -35.39
N ASN A 2 -21.51 16.41 -34.41
CA ASN A 2 -21.41 16.93 -33.04
C ASN A 2 -20.06 16.50 -32.43
N LYS A 3 -19.41 17.37 -31.62
CA LYS A 3 -18.16 17.06 -30.90
C LYS A 3 -18.24 15.73 -30.14
N ILE A 4 -19.39 15.49 -29.49
CA ILE A 4 -19.67 14.27 -28.71
C ILE A 4 -19.64 13.03 -29.61
N ASP A 5 -20.35 13.10 -30.75
CA ASP A 5 -20.44 11.98 -31.68
C ASP A 5 -19.10 11.69 -32.34
N PHE A 6 -18.29 12.72 -32.61
CA PHE A 6 -16.96 12.53 -33.15
C PHE A 6 -16.06 11.76 -32.18
N ILE A 7 -16.05 12.17 -30.91
CA ILE A 7 -15.25 11.51 -29.87
C ILE A 7 -15.69 10.06 -29.69
N LYS A 8 -17.01 9.81 -29.66
CA LYS A 8 -17.60 8.46 -29.57
C LYS A 8 -17.16 7.51 -30.69
N ASN A 9 -16.78 8.06 -31.83
CA ASN A 9 -16.39 7.31 -33.03
C ASN A 9 -14.90 7.43 -33.37
N PHE A 10 -14.07 8.02 -32.50
CA PHE A 10 -12.66 8.32 -32.81
C PHE A 10 -11.77 7.06 -33.00
N GLY A 11 -12.20 5.91 -32.49
CA GLY A 11 -11.43 4.66 -32.55
C GLY A 11 -10.60 4.39 -31.29
N GLU A 12 -9.96 3.23 -31.21
CA GLU A 12 -9.16 2.84 -30.03
C GLU A 12 -7.78 3.49 -30.02
N ILE A 13 -7.29 3.90 -28.84
CA ILE A 13 -5.96 4.48 -28.65
C ILE A 13 -5.02 3.46 -28.00
N THR A 14 -4.10 2.92 -28.81
CA THR A 14 -3.21 1.81 -28.39
C THR A 14 -1.75 2.22 -28.19
N LYS A 15 -1.31 3.34 -28.78
CA LYS A 15 0.07 3.85 -28.70
C LYS A 15 0.08 5.36 -28.44
N ARG A 16 1.23 5.89 -27.99
CA ARG A 16 1.45 7.34 -27.78
C ARG A 16 1.99 7.99 -29.05
N ASP A 17 1.16 8.01 -30.08
CA ASP A 17 1.43 8.58 -31.40
C ASP A 17 0.63 9.90 -31.62
N GLU A 18 0.58 10.40 -32.85
CA GLU A 18 -0.16 11.62 -33.19
C GLU A 18 -1.64 11.51 -32.82
N ASN A 19 -2.26 10.34 -33.00
CA ASN A 19 -3.68 10.13 -32.67
C ASN A 19 -3.92 10.23 -31.16
N TYR A 20 -3.00 9.76 -30.32
CA TYR A 20 -3.07 9.95 -28.87
C TYR A 20 -3.11 11.43 -28.50
N TYR A 21 -2.21 12.24 -29.03
CA TYR A 21 -2.13 13.66 -28.70
C TYR A 21 -3.31 14.46 -29.28
N ILE A 22 -3.77 14.12 -30.49
CA ILE A 22 -5.00 14.71 -31.07
C ILE A 22 -6.20 14.38 -30.18
N PHE A 23 -6.38 13.11 -29.80
CA PHE A 23 -7.48 12.69 -28.94
C PHE A 23 -7.41 13.40 -27.58
N ALA A 24 -6.22 13.50 -26.98
CA ALA A 24 -6.00 14.24 -25.74
C ALA A 24 -6.40 15.73 -25.88
N GLY A 25 -6.01 16.39 -26.96
CA GLY A 25 -6.41 17.76 -27.26
C GLY A 25 -7.93 17.91 -27.37
N LEU A 26 -8.59 17.02 -28.12
CA LEU A 26 -10.04 17.03 -28.29
C LEU A 26 -10.79 16.86 -26.97
N ILE A 27 -10.34 15.94 -26.11
CA ILE A 27 -10.92 15.74 -24.77
C ILE A 27 -10.72 16.97 -23.88
N ASN A 28 -9.57 17.62 -23.95
CA ASN A 28 -9.30 18.84 -23.16
C ASN A 28 -10.15 20.03 -23.59
N CYS A 29 -10.58 20.08 -24.86
CA CYS A 29 -11.46 21.12 -25.41
C CYS A 29 -12.95 20.94 -25.02
N LEU A 30 -13.31 19.87 -24.31
CA LEU A 30 -14.69 19.65 -23.87
C LEU A 30 -15.02 20.51 -22.65
N THR A 31 -16.22 21.09 -22.66
CA THR A 31 -16.84 21.60 -21.44
C THR A 31 -17.15 20.44 -20.48
N PRO A 32 -17.31 20.68 -19.17
CA PRO A 32 -17.69 19.63 -18.22
C PRO A 32 -18.96 18.87 -18.64
N LYS A 33 -19.96 19.58 -19.21
CA LYS A 33 -21.19 18.97 -19.72
C LYS A 33 -20.90 17.95 -20.83
N GLU A 34 -20.10 18.35 -21.81
CA GLU A 34 -19.76 17.51 -22.96
C GLU A 34 -18.88 16.34 -22.52
N PHE A 35 -17.88 16.60 -21.67
CA PHE A 35 -17.00 15.58 -21.09
C PHE A 35 -17.79 14.46 -20.41
N PHE A 36 -18.78 14.81 -19.59
CA PHE A 36 -19.64 13.81 -18.95
C PHE A 36 -20.55 13.05 -19.91
N SER A 37 -20.88 13.61 -21.08
CA SER A 37 -21.71 12.92 -22.07
C SER A 37 -20.93 11.92 -22.95
N VAL A 38 -19.61 12.05 -23.00
CA VAL A 38 -18.71 11.13 -23.73
C VAL A 38 -18.03 10.11 -22.81
N CYS A 39 -17.92 10.42 -21.52
CA CYS A 39 -17.43 9.47 -20.52
C CYS A 39 -18.55 8.45 -20.24
N ASP A 40 -18.62 7.40 -21.06
CA ASP A 40 -19.63 6.34 -20.95
C ASP A 40 -19.13 5.13 -20.12
N PHE A 41 -17.89 5.18 -19.66
CA PHE A 41 -17.24 4.19 -18.79
C PHE A 41 -17.27 2.74 -19.32
N SER A 42 -17.74 2.54 -20.54
CA SER A 42 -17.51 1.34 -21.34
C SER A 42 -16.04 1.25 -21.71
N PHE A 43 -15.37 2.42 -21.81
CA PHE A 43 -13.96 2.61 -22.08
C PHE A 43 -13.47 1.82 -23.30
N LYS A 44 -14.18 1.99 -24.41
CA LYS A 44 -13.83 1.47 -25.73
C LYS A 44 -12.43 1.88 -26.24
N TYR A 45 -11.79 2.86 -25.62
CA TYR A 45 -10.55 3.52 -26.10
C TYR A 45 -9.24 2.91 -25.58
N GLY A 46 -9.24 1.72 -24.99
CA GLY A 46 -8.02 1.08 -24.47
C GLY A 46 -7.43 1.78 -23.23
N LYS A 47 -6.21 1.37 -22.82
CA LYS A 47 -5.55 1.88 -21.59
C LYS A 47 -5.18 3.37 -21.70
N LEU A 48 -4.66 3.80 -22.86
CA LEU A 48 -4.18 5.18 -23.04
C LEU A 48 -5.33 6.18 -23.16
N GLY A 49 -6.43 5.79 -23.83
CA GLY A 49 -7.65 6.61 -23.83
C GLY A 49 -8.18 6.84 -22.42
N LYS A 50 -8.19 5.81 -21.57
CA LYS A 50 -8.57 5.94 -20.14
C LYS A 50 -7.73 6.97 -19.40
N GLU A 51 -6.41 6.94 -19.61
CA GLU A 51 -5.47 7.88 -18.98
C GLU A 51 -5.82 9.34 -19.34
N ILE A 52 -6.17 9.62 -20.60
CA ILE A 52 -6.58 10.95 -21.07
C ILE A 52 -7.83 11.44 -20.33
N PHE A 53 -8.87 10.61 -20.23
CA PHE A 53 -10.10 10.97 -19.52
C PHE A 53 -9.82 11.27 -18.04
N ILE A 54 -8.97 10.48 -17.38
CA ILE A 54 -8.65 10.66 -15.97
C ILE A 54 -7.86 11.95 -15.75
N ASN A 55 -6.86 12.24 -16.59
CA ASN A 55 -6.06 13.46 -16.47
C ASN A 55 -6.91 14.72 -16.67
N LYS A 56 -7.79 14.73 -17.67
CA LYS A 56 -8.75 15.83 -17.88
C LYS A 56 -9.69 15.98 -16.69
N ASN A 57 -10.18 14.86 -16.16
CA ASN A 57 -11.03 14.89 -14.99
C ASN A 57 -10.33 15.53 -13.79
N ILE A 58 -9.13 15.06 -13.42
CA ILE A 58 -8.36 15.60 -12.29
C ILE A 58 -8.16 17.12 -12.47
N ALA A 59 -7.82 17.56 -13.69
CA ALA A 59 -7.66 18.97 -14.00
C ALA A 59 -8.96 19.77 -13.80
N ASP A 60 -10.10 19.25 -14.29
CA ASP A 60 -11.39 19.94 -14.20
C ASP A 60 -11.92 20.01 -12.77
N PHE A 61 -11.85 18.91 -12.01
CA PHE A 61 -12.33 18.86 -10.63
C PHE A 61 -11.47 19.72 -9.69
N ASN A 62 -10.17 19.85 -9.94
CA ASN A 62 -9.30 20.73 -9.16
C ASN A 62 -9.64 22.21 -9.36
N ASN A 63 -10.15 22.59 -10.54
CA ASN A 63 -10.43 23.98 -10.88
C ASN A 63 -11.83 24.45 -10.44
N GLU A 64 -12.80 23.53 -10.30
CA GLU A 64 -14.17 23.87 -9.94
C GLU A 64 -14.79 22.86 -8.96
N LYS A 65 -14.83 23.18 -7.66
CA LYS A 65 -15.63 22.42 -6.66
C LYS A 65 -17.13 22.71 -6.82
N THR A 66 -17.74 22.37 -7.96
CA THR A 66 -19.18 22.62 -8.19
C THR A 66 -20.05 21.42 -7.83
N LYS A 67 -21.24 21.68 -7.26
CA LYS A 67 -22.28 20.67 -6.93
C LYS A 67 -22.61 19.71 -8.10
N ARG A 68 -22.36 20.15 -9.34
CA ARG A 68 -22.56 19.37 -10.57
C ARG A 68 -21.64 18.15 -10.63
N TYR A 69 -20.40 18.28 -10.17
CA TYR A 69 -19.43 17.20 -10.14
C TYR A 69 -19.83 16.11 -9.14
N GLU A 70 -20.38 16.49 -7.99
CA GLU A 70 -20.92 15.54 -7.02
C GLU A 70 -22.15 14.80 -7.54
N GLN A 71 -23.04 15.48 -8.27
CA GLN A 71 -24.18 14.83 -8.92
C GLN A 71 -23.72 13.77 -9.93
N PHE A 72 -22.71 14.10 -10.74
CA PHE A 72 -22.13 13.16 -11.68
C PHE A 72 -21.45 11.99 -10.96
N PHE A 73 -20.66 12.27 -9.92
CA PHE A 73 -20.08 11.23 -9.06
C PHE A 73 -21.16 10.29 -8.52
N ARG A 74 -22.27 10.82 -7.98
CA ARG A 74 -23.38 10.01 -7.45
C ARG A 74 -24.02 9.15 -8.53
N GLN A 75 -24.27 9.70 -9.71
CA GLN A 75 -24.79 8.91 -10.83
C GLN A 75 -23.87 7.73 -11.13
N MET A 76 -22.57 7.98 -11.23
CA MET A 76 -21.58 6.96 -11.52
C MET A 76 -21.45 5.92 -10.41
N PHE A 77 -21.33 6.39 -9.17
CA PHE A 77 -21.25 5.54 -8.01
C PHE A 77 -22.48 4.63 -7.86
N ASN A 78 -23.68 5.14 -8.14
CA ASN A 78 -24.90 4.34 -8.13
C ASN A 78 -24.97 3.31 -9.27
N THR A 79 -24.34 3.59 -10.42
CA THR A 79 -24.26 2.61 -11.52
C THR A 79 -23.20 1.54 -11.30
N LEU A 80 -22.15 1.83 -10.52
CA LEU A 80 -20.98 0.95 -10.34
C LEU A 80 -21.35 -0.51 -9.96
N PRO A 81 -22.31 -0.77 -9.04
CA PRO A 81 -22.73 -2.14 -8.68
C PRO A 81 -23.40 -2.91 -9.82
N SER A 82 -23.99 -2.21 -10.80
CA SER A 82 -24.70 -2.80 -11.94
C SER A 82 -23.79 -3.14 -13.13
N ILE A 83 -22.54 -2.68 -13.13
CA ILE A 83 -21.58 -2.95 -14.21
C ILE A 83 -21.11 -4.41 -14.11
N SER A 84 -21.64 -5.27 -14.97
CA SER A 84 -21.32 -6.71 -15.00
C SER A 84 -19.92 -7.01 -15.51
N ASN A 85 -19.41 -6.20 -16.45
CA ASN A 85 -18.07 -6.37 -17.00
C ASN A 85 -17.01 -5.93 -15.97
N TYR A 86 -16.13 -6.86 -15.57
CA TYR A 86 -15.06 -6.60 -14.60
C TYR A 86 -14.15 -5.44 -15.01
N HIS A 87 -13.73 -5.35 -16.27
CA HIS A 87 -12.81 -4.32 -16.73
C HIS A 87 -13.46 -2.93 -16.73
N SER A 88 -14.73 -2.83 -17.13
CA SER A 88 -15.49 -1.58 -17.07
C SER A 88 -15.75 -1.16 -15.63
N ASN A 89 -16.11 -2.11 -14.74
CA ASN A 89 -16.28 -1.85 -13.32
C ASN A 89 -14.97 -1.31 -12.70
N GLN A 90 -13.84 -1.96 -12.97
CA GLN A 90 -12.55 -1.54 -12.45
C GLN A 90 -12.09 -0.18 -12.98
N ALA A 91 -12.38 0.12 -14.24
CA ALA A 91 -12.05 1.42 -14.80
C ALA A 91 -12.96 2.53 -14.24
N CYS A 92 -14.25 2.26 -14.02
CA CYS A 92 -15.16 3.18 -13.35
C CYS A 92 -14.74 3.44 -11.89
N SER A 93 -14.46 2.36 -11.14
CA SER A 93 -13.92 2.43 -9.78
C SER A 93 -12.62 3.24 -9.71
N TYR A 94 -11.68 3.00 -10.63
CA TYR A 94 -10.43 3.76 -10.69
C TYR A 94 -10.66 5.25 -10.97
N PHE A 95 -11.57 5.57 -11.88
CA PHE A 95 -11.98 6.95 -12.16
C PHE A 95 -12.58 7.62 -10.92
N LEU A 96 -13.49 6.95 -10.20
CA LEU A 96 -14.08 7.47 -8.97
C LEU A 96 -13.02 7.67 -7.87
N SER A 97 -12.04 6.77 -7.76
CA SER A 97 -10.90 6.97 -6.83
C SER A 97 -10.06 8.19 -7.21
N SER A 98 -9.88 8.49 -8.50
CA SER A 98 -9.04 9.61 -8.95
C SER A 98 -9.58 10.99 -8.58
N VAL A 99 -10.88 11.09 -8.30
CA VAL A 99 -11.54 12.33 -7.89
C VAL A 99 -11.81 12.40 -6.39
N TYR A 100 -11.41 11.39 -5.62
CA TYR A 100 -11.74 11.26 -4.20
C TYR A 100 -11.48 12.54 -3.39
N ASP A 101 -10.30 13.13 -3.52
CA ASP A 101 -9.88 14.32 -2.76
C ASP A 101 -10.69 15.59 -3.08
N THR A 102 -11.44 15.58 -4.18
CA THR A 102 -12.25 16.72 -4.64
C THR A 102 -13.70 16.67 -4.17
N LEU A 103 -14.14 15.53 -3.62
CA LEU A 103 -15.51 15.31 -3.14
C LEU A 103 -15.74 15.93 -1.76
N SER A 104 -17.00 16.21 -1.40
CA SER A 104 -17.34 16.51 -0.01
C SER A 104 -17.09 15.32 0.92
N ILE A 105 -16.84 15.60 2.19
CA ILE A 105 -16.57 14.59 3.23
C ILE A 105 -17.64 13.48 3.27
N PRO A 106 -18.96 13.75 3.17
CA PRO A 106 -19.96 12.70 3.13
C PRO A 106 -19.76 11.72 1.95
N LEU A 107 -19.45 12.23 0.76
CA LEU A 107 -19.19 11.41 -0.42
C LEU A 107 -17.86 10.65 -0.33
N GLN A 108 -16.83 11.26 0.23
CA GLN A 108 -15.57 10.59 0.52
C GLN A 108 -15.79 9.38 1.44
N ASN A 109 -16.54 9.57 2.53
CA ASN A 109 -16.84 8.49 3.47
C ASN A 109 -17.70 7.38 2.84
N GLU A 110 -18.69 7.76 2.03
CA GLU A 110 -19.55 6.83 1.29
C GLU A 110 -18.72 5.96 0.32
N PHE A 111 -17.87 6.60 -0.51
CA PHE A 111 -17.00 5.92 -1.45
C PHE A 111 -15.95 5.04 -0.79
N LEU A 112 -15.31 5.54 0.28
CA LEU A 112 -14.29 4.81 1.00
C LEU A 112 -14.87 3.55 1.65
N SER A 113 -16.04 3.67 2.28
CA SER A 113 -16.76 2.53 2.84
C SER A 113 -17.09 1.48 1.78
N TYR A 114 -17.67 1.90 0.65
CA TYR A 114 -17.92 0.99 -0.46
C TYR A 114 -16.65 0.30 -0.96
N SER A 115 -15.58 1.06 -1.18
CA SER A 115 -14.34 0.56 -1.75
C SER A 115 -13.63 -0.42 -0.81
N LEU A 116 -13.60 -0.13 0.50
CA LEU A 116 -13.09 -1.05 1.51
C LEU A 116 -13.90 -2.35 1.57
N PHE A 117 -15.21 -2.28 1.42
CA PHE A 117 -16.08 -3.47 1.52
C PHE A 117 -16.38 -4.15 0.19
N SER A 118 -15.71 -3.72 -0.89
CA SER A 118 -15.84 -4.33 -2.21
C SER A 118 -15.32 -5.77 -2.22
N LYS A 119 -16.02 -6.63 -2.96
CA LYS A 119 -15.56 -7.99 -3.27
C LYS A 119 -14.28 -7.97 -4.12
N TYR A 120 -14.02 -6.90 -4.86
CA TYR A 120 -12.86 -6.77 -5.73
C TYR A 120 -11.64 -6.24 -4.96
N LYS A 121 -10.56 -7.03 -4.94
CA LYS A 121 -9.30 -6.68 -4.24
C LYS A 121 -8.74 -5.33 -4.69
N ASN A 122 -8.82 -5.00 -5.98
CA ASN A 122 -8.28 -3.75 -6.52
C ASN A 122 -9.00 -2.51 -5.99
N ASP A 123 -10.31 -2.59 -5.71
CA ASP A 123 -11.04 -1.46 -5.09
C ASP A 123 -10.56 -1.25 -3.66
N ARG A 124 -10.39 -2.35 -2.90
CA ARG A 124 -9.85 -2.29 -1.54
C ARG A 124 -8.43 -1.73 -1.51
N ARG A 125 -7.57 -2.13 -2.45
CA ARG A 125 -6.22 -1.56 -2.61
C ARG A 125 -6.23 -0.05 -2.86
N ARG A 126 -7.15 0.46 -3.68
CA ARG A 126 -7.32 1.91 -3.86
C ARG A 126 -7.75 2.59 -2.56
N ALA A 127 -8.68 1.98 -1.81
CA ALA A 127 -9.06 2.48 -0.50
C ALA A 127 -7.90 2.48 0.51
N TYR A 128 -7.05 1.46 0.51
CA TYR A 128 -5.85 1.42 1.35
C TYR A 128 -4.87 2.55 1.00
N ASN A 129 -4.68 2.84 -0.29
CA ASN A 129 -3.85 3.97 -0.73
C ASN A 129 -4.42 5.32 -0.26
N ILE A 130 -5.75 5.48 -0.29
CA ILE A 130 -6.42 6.68 0.22
C ILE A 130 -6.19 6.81 1.74
N ILE A 131 -6.29 5.71 2.49
CA ILE A 131 -6.16 5.70 3.95
C ILE A 131 -4.70 5.89 4.41
N SER A 132 -3.73 5.39 3.65
CA SER A 132 -2.33 5.36 4.07
C SER A 132 -1.65 6.72 4.01
N SER A 133 -2.17 7.69 3.24
CA SER A 133 -1.56 9.01 3.10
C SER A 133 -2.57 10.12 2.78
N PRO A 134 -3.00 10.94 3.76
CA PRO A 134 -2.63 10.92 5.19
C PRO A 134 -3.51 9.98 6.04
N TRP A 135 -2.88 9.25 6.96
CA TRP A 135 -3.60 8.49 7.99
C TRP A 135 -4.40 9.42 8.93
N LYS A 136 -5.65 9.05 9.21
CA LYS A 136 -6.51 9.69 10.20
C LYS A 136 -7.08 8.67 11.16
N SER A 137 -7.16 9.03 12.45
CA SER A 137 -7.66 8.14 13.51
C SER A 137 -9.10 7.68 13.30
N GLU A 138 -9.91 8.46 12.57
CA GLU A 138 -11.28 8.10 12.19
C GLU A 138 -11.36 6.83 11.31
N TYR A 139 -10.30 6.52 10.56
CA TYR A 139 -10.25 5.32 9.71
C TYR A 139 -10.03 4.03 10.51
N LYS A 140 -9.70 4.12 11.81
CA LYS A 140 -9.36 2.96 12.64
C LYS A 140 -10.46 1.92 12.66
N GLU A 141 -11.69 2.32 12.99
CA GLU A 141 -12.80 1.38 13.15
C GLU A 141 -13.18 0.69 11.83
N ILE A 142 -13.23 1.45 10.73
CA ILE A 142 -13.61 0.91 9.43
C ILE A 142 -12.54 -0.02 8.86
N LEU A 143 -11.26 0.31 9.07
CA LEU A 143 -10.14 -0.53 8.65
C LEU A 143 -10.07 -1.82 9.49
N GLU A 144 -10.35 -1.76 10.79
CA GLU A 144 -10.43 -2.95 11.65
C GLU A 144 -11.50 -3.93 11.15
N LYS A 145 -12.71 -3.44 10.89
CA LYS A 145 -13.81 -4.26 10.35
C LYS A 145 -13.46 -4.85 8.98
N ASN A 146 -12.85 -4.05 8.11
CA ASN A 146 -12.39 -4.51 6.80
C ASN A 146 -11.30 -5.61 6.93
N PHE A 147 -10.33 -5.41 7.82
CA PHE A 147 -9.23 -6.33 8.05
C PHE A 147 -9.71 -7.72 8.45
N PHE A 148 -10.64 -7.82 9.41
CA PHE A 148 -11.20 -9.11 9.81
C PHE A 148 -12.08 -9.77 8.76
N LYS A 149 -12.62 -8.99 7.81
CA LYS A 149 -13.46 -9.52 6.74
C LYS A 149 -12.65 -10.06 5.56
N PHE A 150 -11.63 -9.34 5.12
CA PHE A 150 -10.90 -9.66 3.88
C PHE A 150 -9.49 -10.18 4.09
N PHE A 151 -8.88 -9.85 5.23
CA PHE A 151 -7.55 -10.32 5.56
C PHE A 151 -6.49 -9.95 4.51
N ASP A 152 -6.54 -8.71 4.01
CA ASP A 152 -5.56 -8.20 3.03
C ASP A 152 -4.28 -7.74 3.71
N LEU A 153 -3.15 -7.97 3.06
CA LEU A 153 -1.81 -7.58 3.54
C LEU A 153 -1.68 -6.05 3.64
N GLU A 154 -2.19 -5.30 2.66
CA GLU A 154 -2.13 -3.84 2.67
C GLU A 154 -2.91 -3.25 3.87
N ALA A 155 -4.01 -3.89 4.30
CA ALA A 155 -4.68 -3.50 5.55
C ALA A 155 -3.82 -3.81 6.78
N ALA A 156 -3.16 -4.98 6.80
CA ALA A 156 -2.24 -5.35 7.88
C ALA A 156 -1.07 -4.36 7.99
N GLU A 157 -0.53 -3.90 6.87
CA GLU A 157 0.52 -2.88 6.82
C GLU A 157 0.07 -1.57 7.48
N ILE A 158 -1.07 -1.03 7.07
CA ILE A 158 -1.62 0.19 7.68
C ILE A 158 -1.90 0.00 9.17
N ILE A 159 -2.42 -1.17 9.57
CA ILE A 159 -2.67 -1.52 10.97
C ILE A 159 -1.36 -1.53 11.77
N ILE A 160 -0.34 -2.26 11.30
CA ILE A 160 0.96 -2.34 11.98
C ILE A 160 1.60 -0.96 12.09
N ASP A 161 1.41 -0.10 11.10
CA ASP A 161 1.98 1.24 11.06
C ASP A 161 1.30 2.21 12.02
N ASN A 162 -0.02 2.13 12.17
CA ASN A 162 -0.79 3.19 12.82
C ASN A 162 -1.53 2.77 14.10
N PHE A 163 -1.76 1.47 14.33
CA PHE A 163 -2.54 1.03 15.50
C PHE A 163 -1.67 0.95 16.76
N PRO A 164 -2.28 1.07 17.95
CA PRO A 164 -1.56 0.96 19.22
C PRO A 164 -1.04 -0.47 19.44
N ALA A 165 0.08 -0.59 20.14
CA ALA A 165 0.72 -1.88 20.46
C ALA A 165 -0.23 -2.86 21.18
N SER A 166 -1.13 -2.37 22.03
CA SER A 166 -2.14 -3.19 22.71
C SER A 166 -3.09 -3.90 21.72
N PHE A 167 -3.47 -3.22 20.64
CA PHE A 167 -4.28 -3.82 19.58
C PHE A 167 -3.50 -4.89 18.82
N LEU A 168 -2.25 -4.59 18.45
CA LEU A 168 -1.39 -5.53 17.74
C LEU A 168 -1.13 -6.79 18.57
N ASN A 169 -0.91 -6.64 19.88
CA ASN A 169 -0.70 -7.76 20.78
C ASN A 169 -1.97 -8.63 20.91
N LYS A 170 -3.13 -8.00 21.14
CA LYS A 170 -4.42 -8.70 21.23
C LYS A 170 -4.71 -9.52 19.97
N ASN A 171 -4.28 -9.04 18.81
CA ASN A 171 -4.53 -9.65 17.50
C ASN A 171 -3.29 -10.35 16.92
N TYR A 172 -2.27 -10.63 17.73
CA TYR A 172 -1.00 -11.17 17.26
C TYR A 172 -1.16 -12.48 16.48
N THR A 173 -1.94 -13.43 17.01
CA THR A 173 -2.19 -14.74 16.38
C THR A 173 -2.84 -14.64 15.01
N THR A 174 -3.59 -13.57 14.78
CA THR A 174 -4.19 -13.23 13.50
C THR A 174 -3.14 -12.58 12.60
N LEU A 175 -2.46 -11.53 13.06
CA LEU A 175 -1.46 -10.80 12.27
C LEU A 175 -0.26 -11.65 11.84
N ILE A 176 0.19 -12.60 12.67
CA ILE A 176 1.35 -13.44 12.36
C ILE A 176 1.14 -14.32 11.12
N LYS A 177 -0.11 -14.60 10.75
CA LYS A 177 -0.45 -15.40 9.56
C LYS A 177 -0.06 -14.72 8.24
N PHE A 178 0.17 -13.40 8.23
CA PHE A 178 0.72 -12.69 7.07
C PHE A 178 2.21 -12.94 6.85
N PHE A 179 2.89 -13.55 7.82
CA PHE A 179 4.34 -13.70 7.86
C PHE A 179 4.74 -15.19 7.91
N PRO A 180 4.29 -16.05 6.98
CA PRO A 180 4.74 -17.44 6.97
C PRO A 180 6.24 -17.48 6.65
N GLU A 181 6.97 -18.33 7.37
CA GLU A 181 8.45 -18.40 7.34
C GLU A 181 9.00 -18.61 5.91
N GLU A 182 8.27 -19.34 5.06
CA GLU A 182 8.64 -19.55 3.65
C GLU A 182 8.75 -18.26 2.83
N TYR A 183 7.90 -17.25 3.10
CA TYR A 183 7.91 -15.98 2.36
C TYR A 183 8.95 -15.00 2.90
N LEU A 184 9.24 -15.06 4.20
CA LEU A 184 10.18 -14.14 4.86
C LEU A 184 11.61 -14.25 4.31
N LYS A 185 11.96 -15.40 3.74
CA LYS A 185 13.27 -15.64 3.12
C LYS A 185 13.46 -14.84 1.82
N TYR A 186 12.39 -14.59 1.08
CA TYR A 186 12.44 -14.03 -0.28
C TYR A 186 11.82 -12.63 -0.37
N ASP A 187 10.92 -12.28 0.54
CA ASP A 187 10.26 -10.98 0.56
C ASP A 187 10.73 -10.11 1.74
N PHE A 188 11.67 -9.22 1.43
CA PHE A 188 12.25 -8.30 2.40
C PHE A 188 11.24 -7.26 2.92
N SER A 189 10.19 -6.94 2.16
CA SER A 189 9.16 -6.01 2.58
C SER A 189 8.30 -6.61 3.71
N ILE A 190 7.91 -7.87 3.53
CA ILE A 190 7.16 -8.66 4.52
C ILE A 190 8.00 -8.87 5.79
N LEU A 191 9.29 -9.18 5.62
CA LEU A 191 10.23 -9.30 6.74
C LEU A 191 10.33 -8.03 7.58
N LYS A 192 10.47 -6.87 6.93
CA LYS A 192 10.48 -5.57 7.60
C LYS A 192 9.19 -5.33 8.37
N LEU A 193 8.05 -5.62 7.74
CA LEU A 193 6.74 -5.42 8.34
C LEU A 193 6.54 -6.29 9.60
N ARG A 194 6.90 -7.56 9.53
CA ARG A 194 6.93 -8.47 10.70
C ARG A 194 7.80 -7.89 11.82
N ASN A 195 9.03 -7.47 11.51
CA ASN A 195 9.95 -6.94 12.50
C ASN A 195 9.41 -5.66 13.15
N LYS A 196 8.81 -4.77 12.37
CA LYS A 196 8.13 -3.56 12.86
C LYS A 196 7.01 -3.90 13.84
N MET A 197 6.19 -4.90 13.51
CA MET A 197 5.15 -5.39 14.41
C MET A 197 5.75 -5.92 15.72
N LEU A 198 6.74 -6.83 15.64
CA LEU A 198 7.37 -7.44 16.82
C LEU A 198 8.05 -6.41 17.73
N ILE A 199 8.70 -5.39 17.16
CA ILE A 199 9.27 -4.26 17.91
C ILE A 199 8.16 -3.51 18.67
N LYS A 200 7.06 -3.17 17.99
CA LYS A 200 5.93 -2.45 18.62
C LYS A 200 5.33 -3.22 19.79
N ILE A 201 5.21 -4.55 19.68
CA ILE A 201 4.58 -5.39 20.71
C ILE A 201 5.59 -6.02 21.68
N PHE A 202 6.88 -5.67 21.59
CA PHE A 202 7.95 -6.36 22.32
C PHE A 202 7.72 -6.45 23.83
N LYS A 203 7.11 -5.42 24.44
CA LYS A 203 6.80 -5.39 25.89
C LYS A 203 5.63 -6.30 26.30
N TYR A 204 4.81 -6.72 25.34
CA TYR A 204 3.58 -7.46 25.59
C TYR A 204 3.67 -8.92 25.14
N ILE A 205 4.61 -9.23 24.25
CA ILE A 205 4.75 -10.55 23.66
C ILE A 205 5.42 -11.53 24.63
N GLU A 206 5.00 -12.79 24.58
CA GLU A 206 5.63 -13.84 25.37
C GLU A 206 7.10 -14.03 24.98
N ASN A 207 7.97 -14.18 25.98
CA ASN A 207 9.40 -14.45 25.78
C ASN A 207 9.63 -15.69 24.89
N SER A 208 8.72 -16.68 24.94
CA SER A 208 8.76 -17.89 24.11
C SER A 208 8.83 -17.58 22.61
N ILE A 209 8.12 -16.56 22.14
CA ILE A 209 8.07 -16.16 20.73
C ILE A 209 9.40 -15.54 20.32
N ILE A 210 9.95 -14.65 21.16
CA ILE A 210 11.24 -14.00 20.92
C ILE A 210 12.39 -15.04 20.94
N LEU A 211 12.31 -16.05 21.80
CA LEU A 211 13.28 -17.15 21.82
C LEU A 211 13.18 -18.05 20.59
N LYS A 212 11.97 -18.35 20.09
CA LYS A 212 11.82 -19.07 18.81
C LYS A 212 12.46 -18.31 17.66
N LEU A 213 12.33 -16.98 17.64
CA LEU A 213 12.95 -16.15 16.62
C LEU A 213 14.49 -16.20 16.68
N LYS A 214 15.06 -16.32 17.88
CA LYS A 214 16.52 -16.50 18.06
C LYS A 214 17.05 -17.70 17.30
N GLU A 215 16.24 -18.75 17.17
CA GLU A 215 16.60 -20.00 16.49
C GLU A 215 16.27 -19.96 14.99
N SER A 216 15.07 -19.49 14.62
CA SER A 216 14.62 -19.50 13.22
C SER A 216 15.19 -18.36 12.38
N ASP A 217 15.31 -17.15 12.94
CA ASP A 217 15.83 -15.96 12.27
C ASP A 217 16.71 -15.12 13.21
N PRO A 218 17.96 -15.58 13.46
CA PRO A 218 18.88 -14.92 14.39
C PRO A 218 19.19 -13.46 14.03
N VAL A 219 19.13 -13.10 12.74
CA VAL A 219 19.41 -11.74 12.27
C VAL A 219 18.29 -10.80 12.68
N SER A 220 17.03 -11.20 12.49
CA SER A 220 15.90 -10.40 12.92
C SER A 220 15.74 -10.36 14.43
N TYR A 221 16.09 -11.44 15.13
CA TYR A 221 16.19 -11.43 16.59
C TYR A 221 17.16 -10.34 17.08
N ILE A 222 18.38 -10.29 16.53
CA ILE A 222 19.35 -9.23 16.85
C ILE A 222 18.77 -7.85 16.54
N TYR A 223 18.17 -7.68 15.37
CA TYR A 223 17.56 -6.41 14.96
C TYR A 223 16.50 -5.94 15.95
N ILE A 224 15.58 -6.82 16.36
CA ILE A 224 14.50 -6.48 17.30
C ILE A 224 15.09 -6.13 18.68
N LEU A 225 16.06 -6.89 19.19
CA LEU A 225 16.70 -6.56 20.46
C LEU A 225 17.40 -5.20 20.42
N LYS A 226 18.07 -4.89 19.31
CA LYS A 226 18.73 -3.61 19.08
C LYS A 226 17.72 -2.46 19.09
N GLU A 227 16.63 -2.57 18.33
CA GLU A 227 15.59 -1.53 18.28
C GLU A 227 14.79 -1.39 19.59
N CYS A 228 14.90 -2.35 20.50
CA CYS A 228 14.26 -2.34 21.82
C CYS A 228 15.24 -2.10 22.99
N ASP A 229 16.47 -1.66 22.70
CA ASP A 229 17.54 -1.40 23.66
C ASP A 229 17.78 -2.57 24.64
N LYS A 230 17.77 -3.80 24.10
CA LYS A 230 18.01 -5.02 24.85
C LYS A 230 19.43 -5.53 24.65
N LYS A 231 20.02 -6.02 25.75
CA LYS A 231 21.32 -6.68 25.71
C LYS A 231 21.22 -8.02 24.98
N ILE A 232 22.31 -8.38 24.33
CA ILE A 232 22.49 -9.68 23.69
C ILE A 232 23.76 -10.33 24.19
N ASP A 233 23.73 -11.66 24.27
CA ASP A 233 24.89 -12.45 24.59
C ASP A 233 26.00 -12.30 23.52
N SER A 234 27.23 -12.09 23.97
CA SER A 234 28.36 -11.79 23.10
C SER A 234 28.78 -13.00 22.25
N ASP A 235 28.71 -14.21 22.82
CA ASP A 235 29.07 -15.43 22.09
C ASP A 235 28.03 -15.78 21.03
N PHE A 236 26.75 -15.59 21.34
CA PHE A 236 25.67 -15.68 20.36
C PHE A 236 25.86 -14.67 19.22
N ALA A 237 26.07 -13.38 19.52
CA ALA A 237 26.29 -12.36 18.50
C ALA A 237 27.48 -12.70 17.58
N TYR A 238 28.60 -13.14 18.16
CA TYR A 238 29.74 -13.61 17.40
C TYR A 238 29.38 -14.80 16.49
N LYS A 239 28.69 -15.82 17.02
CA LYS A 239 28.26 -17.00 16.26
C LYS A 239 27.37 -16.64 15.06
N VAL A 240 26.38 -15.77 15.26
CA VAL A 240 25.48 -15.33 14.18
C VAL A 240 26.24 -14.58 13.08
N PHE A 241 27.19 -13.72 13.44
CA PHE A 241 28.02 -13.06 12.44
C PHE A 241 28.88 -14.07 11.67
N VAL A 242 29.49 -15.04 12.35
CA VAL A 242 30.31 -16.06 11.68
C VAL A 242 29.50 -16.84 10.66
N GLN A 243 28.25 -17.19 10.98
CA GLN A 243 27.35 -17.95 10.11
C GLN A 243 26.84 -17.11 8.93
N THR A 244 26.47 -15.86 9.15
CA THR A 244 25.76 -15.05 8.15
C THR A 244 26.66 -14.11 7.35
N LYS A 245 27.83 -13.74 7.90
CA LYS A 245 28.77 -12.73 7.36
C LYS A 245 28.14 -11.39 7.00
N ARG A 246 26.97 -11.05 7.57
CA ARG A 246 26.24 -9.82 7.24
C ARG A 246 26.94 -8.61 7.84
N LYS A 247 27.44 -7.71 6.98
CA LYS A 247 28.14 -6.47 7.40
C LYS A 247 27.26 -5.54 8.23
N SER A 248 25.94 -5.51 8.00
CA SER A 248 25.00 -4.70 8.78
C SER A 248 25.01 -5.04 10.27
N LEU A 249 25.31 -6.29 10.64
CA LEU A 249 25.42 -6.72 12.03
C LEU A 249 26.56 -5.99 12.76
N LEU A 250 27.65 -5.65 12.07
CA LEU A 250 28.79 -4.96 12.70
C LEU A 250 28.39 -3.58 13.21
N LEU A 251 27.61 -2.85 12.41
CA LEU A 251 27.08 -1.55 12.82
C LEU A 251 26.13 -1.72 14.02
N TRP A 252 25.24 -2.72 13.97
CA TRP A 252 24.29 -2.98 15.06
C TRP A 252 25.01 -3.39 16.34
N TYR A 253 26.07 -4.20 16.26
CA TYR A 253 26.89 -4.57 17.41
C TYR A 253 27.59 -3.37 18.04
N GLY A 254 28.06 -2.42 17.22
CA GLY A 254 28.58 -1.14 17.70
C GLY A 254 27.52 -0.34 18.46
N GLN A 255 26.31 -0.24 17.90
CA GLN A 255 25.17 0.44 18.54
C GLN A 255 24.73 -0.23 19.85
N MET A 256 24.90 -1.55 19.96
CA MET A 256 24.61 -2.32 21.16
C MET A 256 25.78 -2.40 22.16
N GLY A 257 26.91 -1.73 21.90
CA GLY A 257 28.07 -1.71 22.80
C GLY A 257 28.89 -3.01 22.84
N LEU A 258 28.79 -3.88 21.84
CA LEU A 258 29.47 -5.18 21.79
C LEU A 258 30.93 -5.06 21.30
N TRP A 259 31.71 -4.19 21.94
CA TRP A 259 33.10 -3.88 21.55
C TRP A 259 33.97 -5.13 21.39
N ASN A 260 33.96 -6.01 22.40
CA ASN A 260 34.80 -7.22 22.40
C ASN A 260 34.44 -8.18 21.24
N VAL A 261 33.16 -8.23 20.84
CA VAL A 261 32.72 -9.03 19.69
C VAL A 261 33.30 -8.46 18.39
N LEU A 262 33.32 -7.14 18.23
CA LEU A 262 33.88 -6.46 17.05
C LEU A 262 35.38 -6.68 16.93
N ILE A 263 36.14 -6.58 18.03
CA ILE A 263 37.58 -6.87 18.05
C ILE A 263 37.83 -8.31 17.63
N LYS A 264 37.13 -9.27 18.24
CA LYS A 264 37.22 -10.71 17.92
C LYS A 264 36.92 -11.01 16.45
N ILE A 265 35.96 -10.29 15.84
CA ILE A 265 35.64 -10.42 14.41
C ILE A 265 36.78 -9.86 13.55
N LYS A 266 37.29 -8.66 13.86
CA LYS A 266 38.38 -8.01 13.12
C LYS A 266 39.62 -8.90 13.07
N GLU A 267 40.06 -9.41 14.21
CA GLU A 267 41.26 -10.25 14.35
C GLU A 267 41.16 -11.59 13.58
N LYS A 268 39.95 -12.12 13.41
CA LYS A 268 39.76 -13.43 12.76
C LYS A 268 39.44 -13.35 11.27
N PHE A 269 38.78 -12.28 10.82
CA PHE A 269 38.24 -12.21 9.46
C PHE A 269 38.78 -11.06 8.61
N LEU A 270 39.29 -9.99 9.21
CA LEU A 270 39.72 -8.80 8.45
C LEU A 270 41.23 -8.68 8.31
N THR A 271 42.02 -9.33 9.18
CA THR A 271 43.49 -9.40 9.08
C THR A 271 43.99 -10.52 8.16
N LYS A 272 43.17 -11.54 7.87
CA LYS A 272 43.54 -12.65 6.96
C LYS A 272 43.30 -12.38 5.47
N GLN A 273 42.73 -11.24 5.09
CA GLN A 273 42.49 -10.86 3.69
C GLN A 273 43.51 -9.84 3.15
N SER A 274 44.53 -9.51 3.95
CA SER A 274 45.57 -8.50 3.63
C SER A 274 46.94 -9.12 3.28
N THR A 275 46.95 -10.43 3.02
CA THR A 275 48.07 -11.24 2.52
C THR A 275 47.55 -12.12 1.40
#